data_AF-A0A1B8EG73-F1
#
_entry.id   AF-A0A1B8EG73-F1
#
_cell.length_a   1.000
_cell.length_b   1.000
_cell.length_c   1.000
_cell.angle_alpha   90.00
_cell.angle_beta   90.00
_cell.angle_gamma   90.00
#
_symmetry.space_group_name_H-M   'P 1'
#
loop_
_entity.id
_entity.type
_entity.pdbx_description
1 polymer ?
#
loop_
_entity_poly.entity_id
_entity_poly.type
_entity_poly.pdbx_seq_one_letter_code
_entity_poly.pdbx_strand_id
1 'polypeptide(L)'
;MIDPSERFWICGEQVRGPIHIGQVIDWDQRRWYSITGPVTYIPPEEDVDIDVRYVGQLGQTVHSITVDDNGLLHSQLTEEDRLGPTVDLVSYTDDSGAKKLAVFKYYMIYQRRSWIWKELHLNMALPRHPNIVPLDRVVLSGAGSRLIDFTTPYIPNGTIEENKDRVFKLVWLQQLLGVVDYLNLELGVIHQDIAPRNLLVNPETDNLLLFDSDCAARIGQPGCFPERNDVKGVVFTLYEIISGDDHFRSEGPRQQDPNSVLSLENWPVNIQLDSHVGEFRKLLEDWIQPRK
;
A
#
# COMPACT_ATOMS: atom_id res chain seq x y z
N MET A 1 14.36 -0.68 29.46
CA MET A 1 14.99 -1.93 29.01
C MET A 1 14.13 -3.05 29.55
N ILE A 2 13.54 -3.83 28.66
CA ILE A 2 12.80 -5.05 29.00
C ILE A 2 13.81 -6.08 29.52
N ASP A 3 13.41 -6.95 30.44
CA ASP A 3 14.29 -8.05 30.87
C ASP A 3 14.73 -8.87 29.64
N PRO A 4 16.01 -9.23 29.47
CA PRO A 4 16.48 -9.98 28.30
C PRO A 4 15.71 -11.28 28.05
N SER A 5 15.18 -11.91 29.10
CA SER A 5 14.35 -13.12 29.00
C SER A 5 12.91 -12.84 28.53
N GLU A 6 12.47 -11.58 28.57
CA GLU A 6 11.14 -11.13 28.15
C GLU A 6 11.17 -10.31 26.84
N ARG A 7 12.37 -10.06 26.30
CA ARG A 7 12.57 -9.25 25.09
C ARG A 7 12.01 -9.92 23.84
N PHE A 8 12.20 -11.23 23.71
CA PHE A 8 11.78 -11.99 22.53
C PHE A 8 10.57 -12.85 22.87
N TRP A 9 9.55 -12.83 22.00
CA TRP A 9 8.33 -13.60 22.18
C TRP A 9 8.01 -14.40 20.93
N ILE A 10 7.92 -15.71 21.07
CA ILE A 10 7.55 -16.60 19.98
C ILE A 10 6.02 -16.58 19.82
N CYS A 11 5.54 -16.00 18.72
CA CYS A 11 4.12 -15.84 18.43
C CYS A 11 3.50 -17.04 17.74
N GLY A 12 4.31 -17.89 17.12
CA GLY A 12 3.82 -19.06 16.42
C GLY A 12 4.94 -19.85 15.78
N GLU A 13 4.84 -21.16 15.90
CA GLU A 13 5.77 -22.10 15.29
C GLU A 13 5.02 -23.10 14.43
N GLN A 14 5.67 -23.51 13.36
CA GLN A 14 5.18 -24.60 12.54
C GLN A 14 6.33 -25.40 11.97
N VAL A 15 6.31 -26.70 12.25
CA VAL A 15 7.19 -27.67 11.61
C VAL A 15 6.43 -28.39 10.52
N ARG A 16 7.01 -28.45 9.32
CA ARG A 16 6.50 -29.25 8.19
C ARG A 16 7.63 -30.09 7.61
N GLY A 17 7.65 -31.36 7.98
CA GLY A 17 8.74 -32.26 7.58
C GLY A 17 10.07 -31.77 8.15
N PRO A 18 11.13 -31.58 7.32
CA PRO A 18 12.43 -31.15 7.79
C PRO A 18 12.55 -29.63 7.98
N ILE A 19 11.48 -28.86 7.77
CA ILE A 19 11.50 -27.39 7.82
C ILE A 19 10.78 -26.88 9.06
N HIS A 20 11.42 -25.98 9.80
CA HIS A 20 10.83 -25.21 10.88
C HIS A 20 10.63 -23.75 10.46
N ILE A 21 9.47 -23.20 10.83
CA ILE A 21 9.09 -21.82 10.59
C ILE A 21 8.62 -21.23 11.92
N GLY A 22 9.40 -20.29 12.45
CA GLY A 22 9.12 -19.55 13.67
C GLY A 22 8.76 -18.10 13.39
N GLN A 23 7.89 -17.55 14.23
CA GLN A 23 7.53 -16.14 14.26
C GLN A 23 7.89 -15.56 15.61
N VAL A 24 8.74 -14.54 15.62
CA VAL A 24 9.33 -13.99 16.85
C VAL A 24 9.13 -12.49 16.88
N ILE A 25 8.61 -11.96 17.99
CA ILE A 25 8.55 -10.53 18.26
C ILE A 25 9.76 -10.16 19.13
N ASP A 26 10.51 -9.15 18.72
CA ASP A 26 11.44 -8.41 19.60
C ASP A 26 10.71 -7.18 20.13
N TRP A 27 10.31 -7.22 21.39
CA TRP A 27 9.57 -6.15 22.04
C TRP A 27 10.40 -4.89 22.29
N ASP A 28 11.72 -5.04 22.44
CA ASP A 28 12.63 -3.92 22.70
C ASP A 28 12.85 -3.11 21.42
N GLN A 29 13.01 -3.80 20.29
CA GLN A 29 13.11 -3.15 18.97
C GLN A 29 11.73 -2.90 18.32
N ARG A 30 10.65 -3.44 18.90
CA ARG A 30 9.28 -3.45 18.35
C ARG A 30 9.21 -4.04 16.94
N ARG A 31 9.83 -5.20 16.75
CA ARG A 31 9.97 -5.86 15.45
C ARG A 31 9.41 -7.26 15.46
N TRP A 32 9.01 -7.74 14.29
CA TRP A 32 8.54 -9.10 14.09
C TRP A 32 9.44 -9.76 13.04
N TYR A 33 10.09 -10.84 13.42
CA TYR A 33 10.91 -11.66 12.55
C TYR A 33 10.16 -12.94 12.15
N SER A 34 10.23 -13.29 10.85
CA SER A 34 9.92 -14.65 10.41
C SER A 34 11.23 -15.39 10.14
N ILE A 35 11.45 -16.45 10.92
CA ILE A 35 12.65 -17.27 10.85
C ILE A 35 12.25 -18.59 10.22
N THR A 36 12.99 -19.02 9.21
CA THR A 36 12.62 -20.18 8.43
C THR A 36 13.85 -20.94 7.94
N GLY A 37 13.87 -22.25 8.16
CA GLY A 37 15.02 -23.09 7.83
C GLY A 37 14.88 -24.54 8.30
N PRO A 38 15.91 -25.38 8.10
CA PRO A 38 15.87 -26.78 8.48
C PRO A 38 15.72 -26.95 10.00
N VAL A 39 14.95 -27.96 10.43
CA VAL A 39 14.78 -28.35 11.84
C VAL A 39 16.13 -28.64 12.51
N THR A 40 17.15 -29.05 11.75
CA THR A 40 18.51 -29.26 12.26
C THR A 40 19.19 -27.98 12.73
N TYR A 41 18.82 -26.83 12.17
CA TYR A 41 19.37 -25.51 12.52
C TYR A 41 18.40 -24.68 13.36
N ILE A 42 17.10 -25.00 13.31
CA ILE A 42 16.03 -24.34 14.04
C ILE A 42 15.11 -25.43 14.64
N PRO A 43 15.51 -26.14 15.71
CA PRO A 43 14.68 -27.14 16.38
C PRO A 43 13.39 -26.55 17.00
N PRO A 44 12.27 -27.29 17.00
CA PRO A 44 11.06 -26.93 17.74
C PRO A 44 11.24 -27.22 19.25
N GLU A 45 11.32 -26.15 20.04
CA GLU A 45 11.36 -26.04 21.51
C GLU A 45 12.52 -26.71 22.30
N GLU A 46 13.41 -25.88 22.87
CA GLU A 46 13.48 -25.52 24.31
C GLU A 46 14.32 -24.23 24.45
N ASP A 47 13.78 -23.23 25.15
CA ASP A 47 14.37 -21.99 25.66
C ASP A 47 15.44 -21.23 24.83
N VAL A 48 14.98 -20.10 24.25
CA VAL A 48 15.66 -18.78 24.18
C VAL A 48 16.93 -18.64 23.33
N ASP A 49 17.59 -19.72 22.89
CA ASP A 49 18.99 -19.59 22.46
C ASP A 49 19.24 -19.51 20.94
N ILE A 50 18.24 -19.81 20.10
CA ILE A 50 18.32 -19.63 18.63
C ILE A 50 17.98 -18.19 18.23
N ASP A 51 17.03 -17.56 18.92
CA ASP A 51 16.57 -16.21 18.63
C ASP A 51 17.64 -15.15 18.94
N VAL A 52 18.45 -15.35 19.97
CA VAL A 52 19.53 -14.40 20.33
C VAL A 52 20.72 -14.46 19.37
N ARG A 53 21.07 -15.64 18.85
CA ARG A 53 22.28 -15.84 18.03
C ARG A 53 22.21 -15.13 16.69
N TYR A 54 21.03 -15.10 16.07
CA TYR A 54 20.84 -14.51 14.75
C TYR A 54 20.23 -13.12 14.82
N VAL A 55 19.17 -12.90 15.62
CA VAL A 55 18.42 -11.62 15.66
C VAL A 55 19.27 -10.46 16.18
N GLY A 56 20.16 -10.70 17.14
CA GLY A 56 21.06 -9.67 17.68
C GLY A 56 22.15 -9.19 16.73
N GLN A 57 22.42 -9.94 15.65
CA GLN A 57 23.45 -9.63 14.64
C GLN A 57 22.86 -9.06 13.35
N LEU A 58 21.53 -8.96 13.25
CA LEU A 58 20.86 -8.44 12.08
C LEU A 58 21.03 -6.93 12.00
N GLY A 59 21.29 -6.45 10.79
CA GLY A 59 21.15 -5.04 10.49
C GLY A 59 19.75 -4.56 10.83
N GLN A 60 19.60 -3.26 11.10
CA GLN A 60 18.31 -2.69 11.51
C GLN A 60 17.17 -2.89 10.49
N THR A 61 17.46 -3.39 9.30
CA THR A 61 16.62 -3.37 8.10
C THR A 61 16.14 -4.75 7.64
N VAL A 62 16.37 -5.79 8.45
CA VAL A 62 16.05 -7.20 8.11
C VAL A 62 14.85 -7.69 8.92
N HIS A 63 13.80 -8.19 8.25
CA HIS A 63 12.56 -8.68 8.89
C HIS A 63 12.20 -10.14 8.55
N SER A 64 12.89 -10.75 7.59
CA SER A 64 12.73 -12.17 7.26
C SER A 64 14.07 -12.78 6.87
N ILE A 65 14.29 -14.01 7.34
CA ILE A 65 15.53 -14.75 7.12
C ILE A 65 15.18 -16.14 6.64
N THR A 66 15.80 -16.52 5.53
CA THR A 66 15.67 -17.86 4.95
C THR A 66 17.01 -18.53 4.93
N VAL A 67 17.14 -19.64 5.64
CA VAL A 67 18.37 -20.44 5.66
C VAL A 67 18.17 -21.63 4.73
N ASP A 68 18.98 -21.75 3.68
CA ASP A 68 18.95 -22.90 2.78
C ASP A 68 19.54 -24.17 3.45
N ASP A 69 19.51 -25.30 2.73
CA ASP A 69 20.01 -26.60 3.21
C ASP A 69 21.53 -26.61 3.51
N ASN A 70 22.26 -25.56 3.11
CA ASN A 70 23.69 -25.35 3.36
C ASN A 70 23.97 -24.18 4.33
N GLY A 71 22.95 -23.48 4.83
CA GLY A 71 23.10 -22.30 5.69
C GLY A 71 23.10 -20.93 5.00
N LEU A 72 22.78 -20.84 3.70
CA LEU A 72 22.87 -19.63 2.86
C LEU A 72 21.54 -18.86 2.74
N LEU A 73 21.62 -17.53 2.59
CA LEU A 73 20.48 -16.61 2.54
C LEU A 73 20.10 -16.23 1.08
N HIS A 74 18.81 -16.33 0.70
CA HIS A 74 18.31 -15.97 -0.65
C HIS A 74 17.56 -14.61 -0.69
N SER A 75 17.78 -13.85 -1.80
CA SER A 75 17.32 -12.49 -2.15
C SER A 75 16.65 -11.67 -1.03
N GLN A 76 17.41 -10.75 -0.44
CA GLN A 76 17.00 -9.95 0.69
C GLN A 76 16.40 -8.62 0.23
N LEU A 77 15.14 -8.36 0.62
CA LEU A 77 14.66 -6.99 0.69
C LEU A 77 15.47 -6.29 1.79
N THR A 78 16.06 -5.15 1.46
CA THR A 78 16.73 -4.29 2.43
C THR A 78 15.81 -3.10 2.70
N GLU A 79 15.33 -2.92 3.93
CA GLU A 79 14.61 -1.68 4.31
C GLU A 79 15.56 -0.48 4.12
N GLU A 80 15.13 0.49 3.32
CA GLU A 80 15.84 1.75 3.08
C GLU A 80 15.22 2.88 3.90
N ASP A 81 13.90 2.86 4.10
CA ASP A 81 13.16 3.83 4.90
C ASP A 81 11.79 3.28 5.32
N ARG A 82 11.09 3.98 6.22
CA ARG A 82 9.72 3.67 6.63
C ARG A 82 8.76 4.78 6.20
N LEU A 83 7.87 4.44 5.27
CA LEU A 83 6.89 5.38 4.72
C LEU A 83 5.64 5.50 5.60
N GLY A 84 5.33 4.47 6.39
CA GLY A 84 4.20 4.50 7.32
C GLY A 84 4.15 3.29 8.23
N PRO A 85 3.16 3.21 9.12
CA PRO A 85 2.87 1.98 9.84
C PRO A 85 2.64 0.87 8.82
N THR A 86 3.38 -0.24 8.91
CA THR A 86 3.23 -1.41 8.01
C THR A 86 3.58 -1.18 6.54
N VAL A 87 4.30 -0.09 6.22
CA VAL A 87 4.72 0.25 4.86
C VAL A 87 6.17 0.71 4.88
N ASP A 88 7.04 -0.11 4.29
CA ASP A 88 8.48 0.17 4.21
C ASP A 88 8.89 0.46 2.77
N LEU A 89 9.81 1.41 2.59
CA LEU A 89 10.60 1.53 1.38
C LEU A 89 11.72 0.50 1.46
N VAL A 90 11.78 -0.38 0.47
CA VAL A 90 12.78 -1.45 0.42
C VAL A 90 13.58 -1.37 -0.87
N SER A 91 14.76 -1.99 -0.87
CA SER A 91 15.51 -2.25 -2.08
C SER A 91 15.78 -3.73 -2.29
N TYR A 92 15.96 -4.09 -3.55
CA TYR A 92 16.42 -5.41 -3.97
C TYR A 92 17.27 -5.30 -5.23
N THR A 93 18.00 -6.37 -5.54
CA THR A 93 18.74 -6.48 -6.80
C THR A 93 17.90 -7.28 -7.80
N ASP A 94 17.58 -6.69 -8.95
CA ASP A 94 16.81 -7.38 -10.00
C ASP A 94 17.65 -8.41 -10.77
N ASP A 95 17.03 -9.13 -11.71
CA ASP A 95 17.67 -10.19 -12.49
C ASP A 95 18.84 -9.67 -13.36
N SER A 96 18.91 -8.35 -13.58
CA SER A 96 20.00 -7.70 -14.31
C SER A 96 21.16 -7.27 -13.41
N GLY A 97 21.04 -7.45 -12.10
CA GLY A 97 22.01 -6.97 -11.11
C GLY A 97 21.80 -5.50 -10.70
N ALA A 98 20.71 -4.85 -11.13
CA ALA A 98 20.45 -3.46 -10.80
C ALA A 98 19.70 -3.34 -9.47
N LYS A 99 20.10 -2.38 -8.63
CA LYS A 99 19.36 -2.01 -7.42
C LYS A 99 18.03 -1.36 -7.83
N LYS A 100 16.92 -1.89 -7.35
CA LYS A 100 15.56 -1.36 -7.50
C LYS A 100 15.00 -0.96 -6.14
N LEU A 101 14.21 0.11 -6.13
CA LEU A 101 13.43 0.53 -4.98
C LEU A 101 11.98 0.09 -5.17
N ALA A 102 11.38 -0.39 -4.09
CA ALA A 102 10.00 -0.82 -4.06
C ALA A 102 9.35 -0.46 -2.73
N VAL A 103 8.02 -0.36 -2.72
CA VAL A 103 7.23 -0.20 -1.51
C VAL A 103 6.74 -1.57 -1.10
N PHE A 104 7.07 -1.98 0.13
CA PHE A 104 6.63 -3.22 0.72
C PHE A 104 5.57 -2.94 1.79
N LYS A 105 4.35 -3.42 1.53
CA LYS A 105 3.28 -3.44 2.53
C LYS A 105 3.31 -4.77 3.26
N TYR A 106 3.14 -4.77 4.57
CA TYR A 106 3.10 -6.00 5.36
C TYR A 106 2.24 -5.80 6.61
N TYR A 107 1.26 -6.66 6.86
CA TYR A 107 0.38 -6.48 8.03
C TYR A 107 0.79 -7.37 9.19
N MET A 108 0.99 -6.75 10.35
CA MET A 108 1.45 -7.40 11.58
C MET A 108 0.33 -8.07 12.40
N ILE A 109 -0.95 -7.84 12.04
CA ILE A 109 -2.11 -8.30 12.81
C ILE A 109 -2.82 -9.42 12.05
N TYR A 110 -2.79 -10.64 12.59
CA TYR A 110 -3.41 -11.82 11.98
C TYR A 110 -4.88 -11.62 11.58
N GLN A 111 -5.65 -10.87 12.38
CA GLN A 111 -7.05 -10.55 12.11
C GLN A 111 -7.24 -9.70 10.83
N ARG A 112 -6.21 -8.97 10.37
CA ARG A 112 -6.23 -8.17 9.14
C ARG A 112 -5.78 -8.94 7.91
N ARG A 113 -5.39 -10.21 8.05
CA ARG A 113 -4.90 -11.05 6.96
C ARG A 113 -5.87 -11.13 5.77
N SER A 114 -7.18 -11.12 6.02
CA SER A 114 -8.19 -11.14 4.95
C SER A 114 -8.17 -9.89 4.07
N TRP A 115 -7.74 -8.74 4.60
CA TRP A 115 -7.62 -7.49 3.84
C TRP A 115 -6.41 -7.54 2.91
N ILE A 116 -5.27 -8.03 3.41
CA ILE A 116 -4.06 -8.28 2.60
C ILE A 116 -4.37 -9.13 1.38
N TRP A 117 -5.02 -10.27 1.63
CA TRP A 117 -5.36 -11.20 0.56
C TRP A 117 -6.29 -10.55 -0.45
N LYS A 118 -7.22 -9.73 0.00
CA LYS A 118 -8.14 -9.02 -0.90
C LYS A 118 -7.39 -8.01 -1.78
N GLU A 119 -6.53 -7.19 -1.18
CA GLU A 119 -5.74 -6.20 -1.92
C GLU A 119 -4.79 -6.88 -2.92
N LEU A 120 -4.08 -7.91 -2.48
CA LEU A 120 -3.16 -8.69 -3.33
C LEU A 120 -3.90 -9.38 -4.49
N HIS A 121 -5.00 -10.08 -4.22
CA HIS A 121 -5.77 -10.73 -5.28
C HIS A 121 -6.33 -9.72 -6.28
N LEU A 122 -6.74 -8.54 -5.80
CA LEU A 122 -7.20 -7.47 -6.68
C LEU A 122 -6.04 -6.96 -7.54
N ASN A 123 -4.89 -6.61 -6.95
CA ASN A 123 -3.72 -6.14 -7.70
C ASN A 123 -3.18 -7.16 -8.70
N MET A 124 -3.22 -8.46 -8.39
CA MET A 124 -2.87 -9.53 -9.33
C MET A 124 -3.90 -9.70 -10.47
N ALA A 125 -5.18 -9.45 -10.19
CA ALA A 125 -6.26 -9.63 -11.16
C ALA A 125 -6.48 -8.40 -12.04
N LEU A 126 -6.08 -7.21 -11.59
CA LEU A 126 -6.19 -5.98 -12.37
C LEU A 126 -5.30 -6.06 -13.61
N PRO A 127 -5.85 -5.79 -14.81
CA PRO A 127 -5.04 -5.60 -15.99
C PRO A 127 -4.07 -4.43 -15.79
N ARG A 128 -2.88 -4.51 -16.39
CA ARG A 128 -1.94 -3.38 -16.38
C ARG A 128 -2.62 -2.16 -16.99
N HIS A 129 -2.59 -1.04 -16.27
CA HIS A 129 -3.18 0.22 -16.68
C HIS A 129 -2.18 1.36 -16.46
N PRO A 130 -2.03 2.32 -17.39
CA PRO A 130 -1.05 3.41 -17.29
C PRO A 130 -1.28 4.37 -16.11
N ASN A 131 -2.45 4.32 -15.49
CA ASN A 131 -2.85 5.16 -14.35
C ASN A 131 -3.11 4.38 -13.05
N ILE A 132 -2.66 3.12 -12.96
CA ILE A 132 -2.71 2.33 -11.73
C ILE A 132 -1.29 1.87 -11.41
N VAL A 133 -0.86 2.01 -10.16
CA VAL A 133 0.44 1.46 -9.72
C VAL A 133 0.40 -0.06 -9.89
N PRO A 134 1.32 -0.65 -10.66
CA PRO A 134 1.29 -2.09 -10.89
C PRO A 134 1.82 -2.85 -9.68
N LEU A 135 1.42 -4.12 -9.57
CA LEU A 135 2.16 -5.11 -8.80
C LEU A 135 3.60 -5.20 -9.35
N ASP A 136 4.60 -5.13 -8.46
CA ASP A 136 6.00 -5.42 -8.80
C ASP A 136 6.27 -6.91 -8.61
N ARG A 137 6.32 -7.36 -7.35
CA ARG A 137 6.65 -8.75 -7.00
C ARG A 137 5.85 -9.25 -5.82
N VAL A 138 5.60 -10.55 -5.82
CA VAL A 138 5.18 -11.27 -4.60
C VAL A 138 6.38 -11.56 -3.71
N VAL A 139 6.20 -11.42 -2.41
CA VAL A 139 7.22 -11.66 -1.38
C VAL A 139 6.91 -12.99 -0.71
N LEU A 140 7.84 -13.92 -0.77
CA LEU A 140 7.69 -15.25 -0.18
C LEU A 140 8.57 -15.37 1.07
N SER A 141 8.08 -16.10 2.06
CA SER A 141 8.92 -16.67 3.13
C SER A 141 9.74 -17.80 2.51
N GLY A 142 11.04 -17.79 2.74
CA GLY A 142 11.92 -18.61 1.91
C GLY A 142 12.05 -20.08 2.29
N ALA A 143 11.33 -20.60 3.29
CA ALA A 143 11.00 -22.04 3.27
C ALA A 143 9.49 -22.29 3.30
N GLY A 144 9.09 -23.26 2.49
CA GLY A 144 7.69 -23.54 2.19
C GLY A 144 7.05 -22.59 1.17
N SER A 145 7.78 -21.61 0.62
CA SER A 145 7.27 -20.66 -0.39
C SER A 145 5.93 -20.02 0.02
N ARG A 146 5.76 -19.70 1.32
CA ARG A 146 4.51 -19.10 1.77
C ARG A 146 4.53 -17.63 1.43
N LEU A 147 3.52 -17.18 0.71
CA LEU A 147 3.29 -15.78 0.39
C LEU A 147 3.15 -14.95 1.66
N ILE A 148 4.08 -14.02 1.85
CA ILE A 148 4.09 -13.03 2.92
C ILE A 148 3.18 -11.88 2.49
N ASP A 149 3.53 -11.24 1.36
CA ASP A 149 2.78 -10.10 0.82
C ASP A 149 3.27 -9.79 -0.61
N PHE A 150 3.15 -8.54 -1.05
CA PHE A 150 3.71 -8.04 -2.31
C PHE A 150 4.40 -6.69 -2.18
N THR A 151 5.07 -6.33 -3.26
CA THR A 151 5.71 -5.03 -3.46
C THR A 151 5.09 -4.32 -4.65
N THR A 152 5.13 -3.00 -4.62
CA THR A 152 4.85 -2.12 -5.76
C THR A 152 6.09 -1.29 -6.07
N PRO A 153 6.26 -0.78 -7.30
CA PRO A 153 7.40 0.07 -7.60
C PRO A 153 7.34 1.35 -6.77
N TYR A 154 8.48 1.79 -6.25
CA TYR A 154 8.57 3.08 -5.58
C TYR A 154 8.47 4.21 -6.60
N ILE A 155 7.49 5.10 -6.40
CA ILE A 155 7.31 6.31 -7.20
C ILE A 155 7.84 7.49 -6.38
N PRO A 156 8.88 8.20 -6.86
CA PRO A 156 9.49 9.29 -6.10
C PRO A 156 8.60 10.55 -6.10
N ASN A 157 9.05 11.56 -5.36
CA ASN A 157 8.42 12.89 -5.22
C ASN A 157 7.13 12.95 -4.41
N GLY A 158 6.75 11.85 -3.74
CA GLY A 158 5.61 11.82 -2.84
C GLY A 158 4.26 11.91 -3.54
N THR A 159 3.21 11.70 -2.75
CA THR A 159 1.81 11.77 -3.18
C THR A 159 1.41 13.21 -3.53
N ILE A 160 0.24 13.38 -4.14
CA ILE A 160 -0.35 14.71 -4.36
C ILE A 160 -0.61 15.42 -3.02
N GLU A 161 -0.91 14.67 -1.95
CA GLU A 161 -1.10 15.24 -0.62
C GLU A 161 0.20 15.79 -0.03
N GLU A 162 1.31 15.07 -0.20
CA GLU A 162 2.60 15.43 0.38
C GLU A 162 3.32 16.54 -0.39
N ASN A 163 3.26 16.52 -1.71
CA ASN A 163 4.01 17.44 -2.57
C ASN A 163 3.18 18.68 -2.94
N LYS A 164 3.16 19.66 -2.02
CA LYS A 164 2.39 20.91 -2.18
C LYS A 164 2.93 21.87 -3.24
N ASP A 165 4.19 21.71 -3.66
CA ASP A 165 4.81 22.55 -4.69
C ASP A 165 4.43 22.13 -6.13
N ARG A 166 3.77 20.97 -6.28
CA ARG A 166 3.40 20.42 -7.58
C ARG A 166 2.27 21.22 -8.23
N VAL A 167 2.48 21.60 -9.49
CA VAL A 167 1.39 22.14 -10.34
C VAL A 167 0.42 21.01 -10.65
N PHE A 168 -0.83 21.13 -10.21
CA PHE A 168 -1.87 20.14 -10.54
C PHE A 168 -2.41 20.40 -11.95
N LYS A 169 -2.38 19.36 -12.78
CA LYS A 169 -2.68 19.46 -14.22
C LYS A 169 -4.10 19.01 -14.56
N LEU A 170 -4.74 19.69 -15.50
CA LEU A 170 -6.08 19.30 -15.98
C LEU A 170 -6.07 17.89 -16.60
N VAL A 171 -4.98 17.51 -17.28
CA VAL A 171 -4.81 16.16 -17.82
C VAL A 171 -4.77 15.09 -16.73
N TRP A 172 -4.25 15.40 -15.54
CA TRP A 172 -4.27 14.47 -14.41
C TRP A 172 -5.68 14.25 -13.89
N LEU A 173 -6.52 15.29 -13.84
CA LEU A 173 -7.93 15.10 -13.55
C LEU A 173 -8.58 14.18 -14.60
N GLN A 174 -8.37 14.43 -15.90
CA GLN A 174 -8.89 13.55 -16.96
C GLN A 174 -8.47 12.09 -16.77
N GLN A 175 -7.21 11.85 -16.42
CA GLN A 175 -6.69 10.50 -16.12
C GLN A 175 -7.36 9.88 -14.90
N LEU A 176 -7.58 10.66 -13.83
CA LEU A 176 -8.32 10.19 -12.64
C LEU A 176 -9.74 9.78 -13.00
N LEU A 177 -10.46 10.62 -13.74
CA LEU A 177 -11.83 10.32 -14.18
C LEU A 177 -11.87 9.05 -15.04
N GLY A 178 -10.92 8.93 -15.98
CA GLY A 178 -10.81 7.77 -16.85
C GLY A 178 -10.51 6.48 -16.10
N VAL A 179 -9.57 6.48 -15.15
CA VAL A 179 -9.25 5.27 -14.38
C VAL A 179 -10.38 4.87 -13.44
N VAL A 180 -11.10 5.84 -12.87
CA VAL A 180 -12.28 5.57 -12.03
C VAL A 180 -13.40 4.95 -12.87
N ASP A 181 -13.62 5.42 -14.09
CA ASP A 181 -14.59 4.81 -15.02
C ASP A 181 -14.20 3.41 -15.44
N TYR A 182 -12.92 3.22 -15.77
CA TYR A 182 -12.38 1.91 -16.11
C TYR A 182 -12.64 0.90 -14.96
N LEU A 183 -12.32 1.27 -13.72
CA LEU A 183 -12.57 0.43 -12.56
C LEU A 183 -14.07 0.13 -12.38
N ASN A 184 -14.91 1.17 -12.33
CA ASN A 184 -16.31 1.04 -11.96
C ASN A 184 -17.16 0.40 -13.07
N LEU A 185 -16.98 0.84 -14.31
CA LEU A 185 -17.84 0.49 -15.44
C LEU A 185 -17.35 -0.73 -16.21
N GLU A 186 -16.03 -0.88 -16.38
CA GLU A 186 -15.47 -2.00 -17.16
C GLU A 186 -15.13 -3.21 -16.27
N LEU A 187 -14.50 -2.98 -15.12
CA LEU A 187 -14.06 -4.07 -14.24
C LEU A 187 -15.07 -4.42 -13.14
N GLY A 188 -16.07 -3.56 -12.90
CA GLY A 188 -17.03 -3.72 -11.81
C GLY A 188 -16.37 -3.68 -10.43
N VAL A 189 -15.33 -2.85 -10.29
CA VAL A 189 -14.56 -2.63 -9.07
C VAL A 189 -14.74 -1.17 -8.62
N ILE A 190 -15.00 -0.98 -7.33
CA ILE A 190 -15.03 0.33 -6.69
C ILE A 190 -13.82 0.46 -5.76
N HIS A 191 -13.10 1.58 -5.82
CA HIS A 191 -11.89 1.82 -5.03
C HIS A 191 -12.20 2.11 -3.56
N GLN A 192 -13.25 2.91 -3.31
CA GLN A 192 -13.76 3.32 -1.99
C GLN A 192 -12.85 4.22 -1.14
N ASP A 193 -11.66 4.56 -1.64
CA ASP A 193 -10.77 5.52 -1.01
C ASP A 193 -10.01 6.40 -2.02
N ILE A 194 -10.73 7.00 -2.96
CA ILE A 194 -10.14 8.01 -3.85
C ILE A 194 -9.86 9.27 -3.02
N ALA A 195 -8.58 9.61 -2.84
CA ALA A 195 -8.12 10.74 -2.03
C ALA A 195 -6.72 11.22 -2.49
N PRO A 196 -6.31 12.47 -2.18
CA PRO A 196 -5.01 13.01 -2.61
C PRO A 196 -3.80 12.17 -2.17
N ARG A 197 -3.86 11.58 -0.97
CA ARG A 197 -2.84 10.64 -0.45
C ARG A 197 -2.69 9.35 -1.26
N ASN A 198 -3.70 8.97 -2.03
CA ASN A 198 -3.70 7.75 -2.85
C ASN A 198 -3.40 8.05 -4.33
N LEU A 199 -2.88 9.25 -4.62
CA LEU A 199 -2.50 9.69 -5.95
C LEU A 199 -1.01 10.02 -6.02
N LEU A 200 -0.35 9.46 -7.02
CA LEU A 200 1.06 9.69 -7.34
C LEU A 200 1.17 10.24 -8.77
N VAL A 201 2.35 10.75 -9.13
CA VAL A 201 2.67 11.11 -10.51
C VAL A 201 3.94 10.40 -10.91
N ASN A 202 3.88 9.64 -12.00
CA ASN A 202 5.05 9.00 -12.56
C ASN A 202 5.98 10.08 -13.14
N PRO A 203 7.23 10.22 -12.65
CA PRO A 203 8.14 11.26 -13.13
C PRO A 203 8.63 11.03 -14.57
N GLU A 204 8.58 9.80 -15.08
CA GLU A 204 9.06 9.46 -16.42
C GLU A 204 7.98 9.72 -17.47
N THR A 205 6.72 9.39 -17.16
CA THR A 205 5.60 9.47 -18.10
C THR A 205 4.69 10.67 -17.88
N ASP A 206 4.85 11.37 -16.75
CA ASP A 206 3.97 12.46 -16.31
C ASP A 206 2.50 12.03 -16.12
N ASN A 207 2.26 10.74 -15.93
CA ASN A 207 0.92 10.20 -15.69
C ASN A 207 0.58 10.22 -14.20
N LEU A 208 -0.67 10.58 -13.90
CA LEU A 208 -1.27 10.30 -12.59
C LEU A 208 -1.38 8.79 -12.39
N LEU A 209 -1.03 8.32 -11.21
CA LEU A 209 -1.15 6.93 -10.79
C LEU A 209 -2.04 6.85 -9.55
N LEU A 210 -3.07 5.99 -9.60
CA LEU A 210 -3.88 5.59 -8.46
C LEU A 210 -3.24 4.37 -7.79
N PHE A 211 -3.21 4.35 -6.46
CA PHE A 211 -2.74 3.21 -5.67
C PHE A 211 -3.57 3.05 -4.39
N ASP A 212 -3.19 2.06 -3.58
CA ASP A 212 -3.78 1.76 -2.27
C ASP A 212 -5.23 1.24 -2.34
N SER A 213 -5.38 0.02 -2.85
CA SER A 213 -6.68 -0.60 -3.07
C SER A 213 -7.17 -1.45 -1.89
N ASP A 214 -6.70 -1.17 -0.67
CA ASP A 214 -7.09 -1.84 0.57
C ASP A 214 -8.61 -1.87 0.78
N CYS A 215 -9.26 -0.76 0.44
CA CYS A 215 -10.70 -0.60 0.55
C CYS A 215 -11.46 -1.09 -0.69
N ALA A 216 -10.77 -1.43 -1.78
CA ALA A 216 -11.43 -1.73 -3.05
C ALA A 216 -12.31 -2.98 -2.94
N ALA A 217 -13.43 -3.01 -3.64
CA ALA A 217 -14.37 -4.13 -3.63
C ALA A 217 -15.01 -4.31 -5.01
N ARG A 218 -15.49 -5.52 -5.28
CA ARG A 218 -16.35 -5.75 -6.45
C ARG A 218 -17.74 -5.20 -6.16
N ILE A 219 -18.35 -4.55 -7.14
CA ILE A 219 -19.70 -3.99 -7.03
C ILE A 219 -20.70 -5.11 -6.69
N GLY A 220 -21.54 -4.88 -5.69
CA GLY A 220 -22.55 -5.84 -5.22
C GLY A 220 -22.02 -6.97 -4.33
N GLN A 221 -20.72 -7.00 -4.02
CA GLN A 221 -20.13 -7.99 -3.11
C GLN A 221 -19.95 -7.46 -1.68
N PRO A 222 -19.80 -8.34 -0.67
CA PRO A 222 -19.46 -7.94 0.69
C PRO A 222 -18.22 -7.03 0.73
N GLY A 223 -18.31 -5.92 1.46
CA GLY A 223 -17.27 -4.91 1.55
C GLY A 223 -17.36 -3.81 0.51
N CYS A 224 -18.33 -3.84 -0.42
CA CYS A 224 -18.75 -2.69 -1.22
C CYS A 224 -19.74 -1.86 -0.40
N PHE A 225 -19.32 -0.67 0.03
CA PHE A 225 -20.13 0.25 0.83
C PHE A 225 -20.68 1.36 -0.08
N PRO A 226 -22.02 1.46 -0.26
CA PRO A 226 -22.62 2.51 -1.08
C PRO A 226 -22.19 3.92 -0.67
N GLU A 227 -21.87 4.12 0.62
CA GLU A 227 -21.49 5.41 1.16
C GLU A 227 -20.03 5.76 0.88
N ARG A 228 -19.21 4.82 0.38
CA ARG A 228 -17.85 5.06 -0.11
C ARG A 228 -17.81 5.05 -1.64
N ASN A 229 -18.69 5.85 -2.23
CA ASN A 229 -18.82 5.98 -3.67
C ASN A 229 -17.59 6.70 -4.30
N ASP A 230 -17.02 6.14 -5.38
CA ASP A 230 -15.83 6.73 -6.03
C ASP A 230 -16.09 8.08 -6.69
N VAL A 231 -17.28 8.31 -7.28
CA VAL A 231 -17.67 9.61 -7.86
C VAL A 231 -17.66 10.67 -6.77
N LYS A 232 -18.23 10.37 -5.61
CA LYS A 232 -18.14 11.23 -4.42
C LYS A 232 -16.69 11.42 -3.97
N GLY A 233 -15.90 10.36 -3.96
CA GLY A 233 -14.47 10.41 -3.64
C GLY A 233 -13.70 11.37 -4.56
N VAL A 234 -13.97 11.35 -5.87
CA VAL A 234 -13.38 12.28 -6.85
C VAL A 234 -13.78 13.73 -6.57
N VAL A 235 -15.05 13.99 -6.26
CA VAL A 235 -15.53 15.35 -5.94
C VAL A 235 -14.74 15.96 -4.79
N PHE A 236 -14.63 15.24 -3.67
CA PHE A 236 -13.88 15.71 -2.52
C PHE A 236 -12.38 15.80 -2.81
N THR A 237 -11.82 14.81 -3.53
CA THR A 237 -10.39 14.80 -3.88
C THR A 237 -10.00 16.02 -4.70
N LEU A 238 -10.80 16.37 -5.72
CA LEU A 238 -10.51 17.54 -6.54
C LEU A 238 -10.61 18.83 -5.72
N TYR A 239 -11.62 18.95 -4.87
CA TYR A 239 -11.76 20.09 -3.97
C TYR A 239 -10.55 20.21 -3.07
N GLU A 240 -10.19 19.16 -2.34
CA GLU A 240 -9.06 19.09 -1.41
C GLU A 240 -7.74 19.49 -2.08
N ILE A 241 -7.50 19.03 -3.31
CA ILE A 241 -6.28 19.40 -4.05
C ILE A 241 -6.26 20.89 -4.35
N ILE A 242 -7.37 21.46 -4.81
CA ILE A 242 -7.45 22.85 -5.26
C ILE A 242 -7.47 23.81 -4.06
N SER A 243 -8.24 23.49 -3.02
CA SER A 243 -8.46 24.34 -1.85
C SER A 243 -7.46 24.10 -0.72
N GLY A 244 -6.82 22.93 -0.67
CA GLY A 244 -6.08 22.51 0.52
C GLY A 244 -6.97 22.27 1.74
N ASP A 245 -8.29 22.16 1.56
CA ASP A 245 -9.28 22.02 2.62
C ASP A 245 -9.98 20.66 2.52
N ASP A 246 -9.85 19.85 3.57
CA ASP A 246 -10.35 18.48 3.70
C ASP A 246 -11.51 18.32 4.70
N HIS A 247 -12.04 19.43 5.25
CA HIS A 247 -13.02 19.35 6.33
C HIS A 247 -14.29 18.59 5.91
N PHE A 248 -14.70 18.69 4.65
CA PHE A 248 -15.87 17.95 4.13
C PHE A 248 -15.68 16.43 4.18
N ARG A 249 -14.44 15.93 4.12
CA ARG A 249 -14.13 14.49 4.24
C ARG A 249 -13.93 14.05 5.68
N SER A 250 -13.68 14.97 6.62
CA SER A 250 -13.53 14.64 8.04
C SER A 250 -14.80 14.04 8.67
N GLU A 251 -15.97 14.31 8.07
CA GLU A 251 -17.22 13.67 8.44
C GLU A 251 -17.26 12.20 8.02
N GLY A 252 -18.04 11.38 8.73
CA GLY A 252 -18.18 9.96 8.40
C GLY A 252 -18.76 9.78 6.98
N PRO A 253 -18.40 8.71 6.23
CA PRO A 253 -18.83 8.53 4.84
C PRO A 253 -20.34 8.64 4.59
N ARG A 254 -21.16 8.35 5.59
CA ARG A 254 -22.63 8.45 5.52
C ARG A 254 -23.17 9.88 5.57
N GLN A 255 -22.43 10.81 6.16
CA GLN A 255 -22.81 12.20 6.39
C GLN A 255 -22.33 13.10 5.24
N GLN A 256 -21.29 12.68 4.55
CA GLN A 256 -20.71 13.37 3.40
C GLN A 256 -21.71 13.52 2.24
N ASP A 257 -22.02 14.77 1.89
CA ASP A 257 -22.81 15.15 0.72
C ASP A 257 -21.93 15.87 -0.33
N PRO A 258 -21.76 15.33 -1.55
CA PRO A 258 -21.04 16.01 -2.63
C PRO A 258 -21.55 17.43 -2.94
N ASN A 259 -22.84 17.71 -2.70
CA ASN A 259 -23.42 19.03 -2.98
C ASN A 259 -22.84 20.12 -2.08
N SER A 260 -22.32 19.78 -0.91
CA SER A 260 -21.61 20.73 -0.02
C SER A 260 -20.40 21.37 -0.69
N VAL A 261 -19.83 20.70 -1.70
CA VAL A 261 -18.70 21.17 -2.51
C VAL A 261 -19.18 21.68 -3.88
N LEU A 262 -20.05 20.93 -4.55
CA LEU A 262 -20.49 21.24 -5.92
C LEU A 262 -21.33 22.52 -6.00
N SER A 263 -22.08 22.86 -4.94
CA SER A 263 -22.93 24.05 -4.90
C SER A 263 -22.16 25.35 -4.59
N LEU A 264 -20.88 25.28 -4.22
CA LEU A 264 -20.07 26.45 -3.93
C LEU A 264 -19.87 27.28 -5.21
N GLU A 265 -20.24 28.56 -5.18
CA GLU A 265 -20.04 29.47 -6.32
C GLU A 265 -18.57 29.60 -6.70
N ASN A 266 -17.68 29.67 -5.71
CA ASN A 266 -16.24 29.81 -5.91
C ASN A 266 -15.49 28.80 -5.05
N TRP A 267 -14.48 28.15 -5.64
CA TRP A 267 -13.55 27.32 -4.88
C TRP A 267 -12.33 28.16 -4.53
N PRO A 268 -11.89 28.19 -3.26
CA PRO A 268 -10.62 28.79 -2.91
C PRO A 268 -9.51 28.00 -3.62
N VAL A 269 -8.56 28.71 -4.24
CA VAL A 269 -7.44 28.11 -4.96
C VAL A 269 -6.16 28.39 -4.17
N ASN A 270 -5.60 27.35 -3.57
CA ASN A 270 -4.42 27.41 -2.71
C ASN A 270 -3.22 26.61 -3.28
N ILE A 271 -3.34 26.10 -4.51
CA ILE A 271 -2.29 25.39 -5.24
C ILE A 271 -2.06 25.99 -6.62
N GLN A 272 -0.92 25.70 -7.24
CA GLN A 272 -0.68 26.04 -8.63
C GLN A 272 -1.43 25.08 -9.56
N LEU A 273 -2.14 25.64 -10.54
CA LEU A 273 -2.89 24.90 -11.56
C LEU A 273 -2.33 25.24 -12.95
N ASP A 274 -2.34 24.27 -13.87
CA ASP A 274 -1.97 24.50 -15.27
C ASP A 274 -3.08 25.18 -16.09
N SER A 275 -4.28 25.25 -15.54
CA SER A 275 -5.51 25.74 -16.17
C SER A 275 -6.36 26.51 -15.16
N HIS A 276 -7.33 27.28 -15.63
CA HIS A 276 -8.27 27.98 -14.76
C HIS A 276 -9.12 26.97 -13.97
N VAL A 277 -9.40 27.23 -12.67
CA VAL A 277 -10.22 26.36 -11.80
C VAL A 277 -11.58 26.00 -12.41
N GLY A 278 -12.16 26.91 -13.20
CA GLY A 278 -13.40 26.68 -13.94
C GLY A 278 -13.32 25.53 -14.95
N GLU A 279 -12.17 25.28 -15.57
CA GLU A 279 -11.99 24.15 -16.50
C GLU A 279 -12.01 22.80 -15.77
N PHE A 280 -11.36 22.74 -14.59
CA PHE A 280 -11.40 21.56 -13.73
C PHE A 280 -12.84 21.27 -13.26
N ARG A 281 -13.55 22.31 -12.81
CA ARG A 281 -14.94 22.18 -12.37
C ARG A 281 -15.86 21.75 -13.49
N LYS A 282 -15.75 22.37 -14.66
CA LYS A 282 -16.53 22.00 -15.84
C LYS A 282 -16.30 20.54 -16.24
N LEU A 283 -15.04 20.11 -16.29
CA LEU A 283 -14.69 18.72 -16.60
C LEU A 283 -15.30 17.74 -15.58
N LEU A 284 -15.21 18.07 -14.28
CA LEU A 284 -15.83 17.27 -13.23
C LEU A 284 -17.36 17.22 -13.36
N GLU A 285 -18.00 18.36 -13.61
CA GLU A 285 -19.45 18.46 -13.78
C GLU A 285 -19.93 17.65 -15.00
N ASP A 286 -19.28 17.82 -16.16
CA ASP A 286 -19.57 17.09 -17.40
C ASP A 286 -19.44 15.57 -17.18
N TRP A 287 -18.45 15.15 -16.39
CA TRP A 287 -18.29 13.75 -15.99
C TRP A 287 -19.39 13.29 -15.01
N ILE A 288 -19.84 14.11 -14.07
CA ILE A 288 -20.89 13.69 -13.11
C ILE A 288 -22.27 13.61 -13.77
N GLN A 289 -22.61 14.52 -14.69
CA GLN A 289 -23.96 14.63 -15.28
C GLN A 289 -24.58 13.30 -15.76
N PRO A 290 -23.92 12.45 -16.57
CA PRO A 290 -24.52 11.20 -17.04
C PRO A 290 -24.69 10.12 -15.96
N ARG A 291 -24.23 10.37 -14.73
CA ARG A 291 -24.27 9.43 -13.59
C ARG A 291 -25.38 9.77 -12.58
N LYS A 292 -26.14 10.83 -12.83
CA LYS A 292 -27.29 11.26 -12.01
C LYS A 292 -28.55 10.44 -12.31
#